data_AF-A0A7Y8QBY5-F1
#
_entry.id   AF-A0A7Y8QBY5-F1
#
_cell.length_a   1.000
_cell.length_b   1.000
_cell.length_c   1.000
_cell.angle_alpha   90.00
_cell.angle_beta   90.00
_cell.angle_gamma   90.00
#
_symmetry.space_group_name_H-M   'P 1'
#
loop_
_entity.id
_entity.type
_entity.pdbx_description
1 polymer ?
#
loop_
_entity_poly.entity_id
_entity_poly.type
_entity_poly.pdbx_seq_one_letter_code
_entity_poly.pdbx_strand_id
1 'polypeptide(L)'
;MKGTILDFSIQTNTGVISGDDAVRYHFLGSEWKESALPQRGMKVDFDTNHLNQAIAIYKALGINTSSTLSTSYSEKPEENFNLFDWFMKCLKNYANFNGRARPKEFWFFYLGLVICNILSMIIDAILGTEIVFYAITTLALTIPFLAVSARRLHDTNRSGWWYLMSLTIIGIIPLIIWWAQSGDSHNNQYGEPTL
;
A
#
# COMPACT_ATOMS: atom_id res chain seq x y z
N MET A 1 -16.21 18.05 24.81
CA MET A 1 -15.37 18.71 23.79
C MET A 1 -14.36 17.71 23.22
N LYS A 2 -13.78 17.98 22.05
CA LYS A 2 -12.78 17.12 21.39
C LYS A 2 -11.48 17.87 21.20
N GLY A 3 -10.36 17.15 21.25
CA GLY A 3 -9.05 17.77 21.05
C GLY A 3 -7.91 16.78 20.88
N THR A 4 -6.70 17.33 20.79
CA THR A 4 -5.45 16.58 20.64
C THR A 4 -4.51 16.89 21.80
N ILE A 5 -3.87 15.85 22.35
CA ILE A 5 -2.87 16.02 23.40
C ILE A 5 -1.63 16.68 22.78
N LEU A 6 -1.27 17.86 23.27
CA LEU A 6 -0.06 18.58 22.84
C LEU A 6 1.16 18.11 23.59
N ASP A 7 1.02 17.90 24.90
CA ASP A 7 2.10 17.48 25.77
C ASP A 7 1.56 16.90 27.08
N PHE A 8 2.34 16.01 27.69
CA PHE A 8 2.06 15.47 29.03
C PHE A 8 3.39 15.24 29.75
N SER A 9 3.55 15.93 30.88
CA SER A 9 4.71 15.76 31.74
C SER A 9 4.40 14.79 32.86
N ILE A 10 5.11 13.66 32.88
CA ILE A 10 4.99 12.65 33.94
C ILE A 10 5.53 13.19 35.27
N GLN A 11 6.49 14.12 35.24
CA GLN A 11 7.10 14.68 36.46
C GLN A 11 6.12 15.55 37.25
N THR A 12 5.28 16.32 36.56
CA THR A 12 4.29 17.20 37.18
C THR A 12 2.88 16.61 37.15
N ASN A 13 2.71 15.45 36.51
CA ASN A 13 1.42 14.78 36.28
C ASN A 13 0.37 15.71 35.66
N THR A 14 0.80 16.57 34.74
CA THR A 14 -0.05 17.56 34.06
C THR A 14 0.16 17.51 32.56
N GLY A 15 -0.90 17.73 31.79
CA GLY A 15 -0.83 17.83 30.34
C GLY A 15 -1.65 19.00 29.78
N VAL A 16 -1.47 19.20 28.47
CA VAL A 16 -2.18 20.22 27.71
C VAL A 16 -2.85 19.59 26.50
N ILE A 17 -4.13 19.89 26.32
CA ILE A 17 -4.94 19.48 25.17
C ILE A 17 -5.21 20.72 24.33
N SER A 18 -4.99 20.63 23.02
CA SER A 18 -5.53 21.58 22.05
C SER A 18 -6.93 21.13 21.67
N GLY A 19 -7.94 21.90 22.05
CA GLY A 19 -9.31 21.68 21.58
C GLY A 19 -9.41 21.93 20.07
N ASP A 20 -10.40 21.30 19.44
CA ASP A 20 -10.74 21.55 18.02
C ASP A 20 -11.27 22.99 17.80
N ASP A 21 -11.59 23.71 18.88
CA ASP A 21 -11.93 25.13 18.92
C ASP A 21 -10.71 26.06 18.99
N ALA A 22 -9.49 25.51 18.84
CA ALA A 22 -8.21 26.20 18.96
C ALA A 22 -7.90 26.77 20.36
N VAL A 23 -8.66 26.40 21.39
CA VAL A 23 -8.39 26.77 22.79
C VAL A 23 -7.56 25.67 23.47
N ARG A 24 -6.64 26.08 24.36
CA ARG A 24 -5.80 25.14 25.11
C ARG A 24 -6.39 24.86 26.49
N TYR A 25 -6.54 23.59 26.79
CA TYR A 25 -7.08 23.08 28.04
C TYR A 25 -6.00 22.37 28.82
N HIS A 26 -5.81 22.79 30.07
CA HIS A 26 -4.91 22.11 31.00
C HIS A 26 -5.65 20.98 31.71
N PHE A 27 -4.97 19.86 31.92
CA PHE A 27 -5.50 18.73 32.68
C PHE A 27 -4.47 18.11 33.61
N LEU A 28 -4.98 17.44 34.64
CA LEU A 28 -4.21 16.63 35.57
C LEU A 28 -4.29 15.16 35.14
N GLY A 29 -3.21 14.39 35.33
CA GLY A 29 -3.20 12.97 34.97
C GLY A 29 -4.21 12.13 35.75
N SER A 30 -4.74 12.62 36.87
CA SER A 30 -5.87 12.00 37.60
C SER A 30 -7.19 12.00 36.80
N GLU A 31 -7.33 12.92 35.85
CA GLU A 31 -8.52 13.03 34.99
C GLU A 31 -8.49 12.09 33.80
N TRP A 32 -7.36 11.42 33.57
CA TRP A 32 -7.18 10.43 32.53
C TRP A 32 -7.88 9.12 32.89
N LYS A 33 -8.77 8.64 32.01
CA LYS A 33 -9.60 7.44 32.27
C LYS A 33 -9.16 6.19 31.52
N GLU A 34 -8.05 6.25 30.78
CA GLU A 34 -7.53 5.12 29.99
C GLU A 34 -6.35 4.43 30.67
N SER A 35 -6.16 3.14 30.37
CA SER A 35 -5.05 2.35 30.92
C SER A 35 -3.69 2.70 30.32
N ALA A 36 -3.66 3.23 29.09
CA ALA A 36 -2.45 3.67 28.42
C ALA A 36 -2.10 5.11 28.80
N LEU A 37 -0.82 5.42 28.98
CA LEU A 37 -0.37 6.80 29.26
C LEU A 37 -0.75 7.75 28.12
N PRO A 38 -1.11 9.01 28.42
CA PRO A 38 -1.36 10.03 27.41
C PRO A 38 -0.08 10.33 26.62
N GLN A 39 -0.16 10.24 25.29
CA GLN A 39 0.92 10.53 24.35
C GLN A 39 0.58 11.74 23.49
N ARG A 40 1.61 12.49 23.13
CA ARG A 40 1.49 13.62 22.21
C ARG A 40 0.89 13.19 20.87
N GLY A 41 -0.09 13.93 20.38
CA GLY A 41 -0.80 13.66 19.13
C GLY A 41 -2.03 12.76 19.27
N MET A 42 -2.31 12.20 20.45
CA MET A 42 -3.53 11.42 20.67
C MET A 42 -4.78 12.30 20.61
N LYS A 43 -5.81 11.84 19.89
CA LYS A 43 -7.15 12.45 19.95
C LYS A 43 -7.88 12.00 21.20
N VAL A 44 -8.51 12.95 21.87
CA VAL A 44 -9.21 12.77 23.14
C VAL A 44 -10.55 13.47 23.12
N ASP A 45 -11.53 12.83 23.77
CA ASP A 45 -12.80 13.44 24.11
C ASP A 45 -12.75 13.76 25.61
N PHE A 46 -13.10 14.99 25.98
CA PHE A 46 -12.98 15.49 27.35
C PHE A 46 -14.09 16.48 27.67
N ASP A 47 -14.47 16.59 28.93
CA ASP A 47 -15.41 17.61 29.41
C ASP A 47 -14.65 18.77 30.07
N THR A 48 -15.29 19.94 30.15
CA THR A 48 -14.68 21.14 30.73
C THR A 48 -15.39 21.55 32.01
N ASN A 49 -14.63 21.93 33.04
CA ASN A 49 -15.19 22.50 34.26
C ASN A 49 -15.48 24.01 34.14
N HIS A 50 -16.04 24.60 35.20
CA HIS A 50 -16.31 26.04 35.29
C HIS A 50 -15.05 26.93 35.24
N LEU A 51 -13.85 26.35 35.33
CA LEU A 51 -12.54 27.01 35.26
C LEU A 51 -11.83 26.75 33.92
N ASN A 52 -12.52 26.18 32.93
CA ASN A 52 -11.99 25.89 31.60
C ASN A 52 -10.80 24.89 31.59
N GLN A 53 -10.79 23.95 32.54
CA GLN A 53 -9.85 22.83 32.59
C GLN A 53 -10.51 21.55 32.07
N ALA A 54 -9.73 20.67 31.46
CA ALA A 54 -10.22 19.40 30.94
C ALA A 54 -10.32 18.34 32.06
N ILE A 55 -11.50 17.75 32.20
CA ILE A 55 -11.90 16.74 33.17
C ILE A 55 -12.44 15.52 32.41
N ALA A 56 -12.36 14.33 33.03
CA ALA A 56 -12.90 13.09 32.48
C ALA A 56 -12.44 12.86 31.03
N ILE A 57 -11.12 12.67 30.86
CA ILE A 57 -10.49 12.56 29.55
C ILE A 57 -10.48 11.11 29.11
N TYR A 58 -11.11 10.85 27.97
CA TYR A 58 -11.19 9.56 27.32
C TYR A 58 -10.39 9.60 26.03
N LYS A 59 -9.79 8.46 25.65
CA LYS A 59 -9.22 8.34 24.31
C LYS A 59 -10.39 8.38 23.32
N ALA A 60 -10.35 9.32 22.38
CA ALA A 60 -11.41 9.42 21.39
C ALA A 60 -11.44 8.10 20.61
N LEU A 61 -12.60 7.45 20.56
CA LEU A 61 -12.84 6.30 19.70
C LEU A 61 -12.68 6.80 18.27
N GLY A 62 -11.51 6.54 17.69
CA GLY A 62 -11.18 6.96 16.35
C GLY A 62 -12.16 6.33 15.36
N ILE A 63 -13.14 7.09 14.90
CA ILE A 63 -13.45 7.03 13.48
C ILE A 63 -12.20 7.63 12.85
N ASN A 64 -11.38 6.77 12.25
CA ASN A 64 -10.20 7.18 11.49
C ASN A 64 -10.67 7.98 10.25
N THR A 65 -11.16 9.20 10.43
CA THR A 65 -11.25 10.20 9.37
C THR A 65 -9.90 10.87 9.21
N SER A 66 -8.86 10.06 9.05
CA SER A 66 -7.77 10.42 8.17
C SER A 66 -8.37 10.33 6.78
N SER A 67 -8.71 11.47 6.18
CA SER A 67 -8.94 11.55 4.74
C SER A 67 -7.60 11.37 4.01
N THR A 68 -6.91 10.25 4.24
CA THR A 68 -6.36 9.53 3.12
C THR A 68 -7.56 9.08 2.31
N LEU A 69 -7.58 9.37 1.01
CA LEU A 69 -8.42 8.63 0.06
C LEU A 69 -7.90 7.17 0.03
N SER A 70 -7.96 6.48 1.16
CA SER A 70 -7.96 5.05 1.25
C SER A 70 -9.31 4.65 0.71
N THR A 71 -9.36 4.46 -0.61
CA THR A 71 -10.42 3.69 -1.24
C THR A 71 -10.45 2.35 -0.50
N SER A 72 -11.41 2.20 0.42
CA SER A 72 -11.71 0.99 1.16
C SER A 72 -12.20 -0.07 0.17
N TYR A 73 -11.29 -0.58 -0.65
CA TYR A 73 -11.49 -1.87 -1.28
C TYR A 73 -11.46 -2.86 -0.13
N SER A 74 -12.58 -3.54 0.08
CA SER A 74 -12.62 -4.81 0.80
C SER A 74 -11.42 -5.63 0.31
N GLU A 75 -10.38 -5.76 1.15
CA GLU A 75 -9.23 -6.60 0.85
C GLU A 75 -9.72 -8.03 0.83
N LYS A 76 -10.20 -8.44 -0.34
CA LYS A 76 -10.50 -9.82 -0.65
C LYS A 76 -9.22 -10.61 -0.30
N PRO A 77 -9.30 -11.70 0.47
CA PRO A 77 -8.10 -12.48 0.76
C PRO A 77 -7.52 -12.98 -0.57
N GLU A 78 -6.18 -13.01 -0.69
CA GLU A 78 -5.48 -13.33 -1.95
C GLU A 78 -5.87 -14.70 -2.52
N GLU A 79 -6.34 -15.61 -1.66
CA GLU A 79 -6.89 -16.92 -2.06
C GLU A 79 -8.09 -16.81 -3.01
N ASN A 80 -8.91 -15.76 -2.86
CA ASN A 80 -10.12 -15.56 -3.63
C ASN A 80 -9.93 -14.57 -4.80
N PHE A 81 -8.71 -14.13 -5.10
CA PHE A 81 -8.49 -13.15 -6.16
C PHE A 81 -8.84 -13.69 -7.55
N ASN A 82 -9.62 -12.89 -8.27
CA ASN A 82 -9.90 -13.09 -9.69
C ASN A 82 -8.77 -12.48 -10.54
N LEU A 83 -8.78 -12.75 -11.85
CA LEU A 83 -7.82 -12.17 -12.81
C LEU A 83 -7.71 -10.64 -12.68
N PHE A 84 -8.85 -9.94 -12.58
CA PHE A 84 -8.87 -8.49 -12.46
C PHE A 84 -8.27 -7.98 -11.14
N ASP A 85 -8.46 -8.72 -10.04
CA ASP A 85 -7.91 -8.37 -8.73
C ASP A 85 -6.36 -8.40 -8.78
N TRP A 86 -5.80 -9.44 -9.40
CA TRP A 86 -4.35 -9.55 -9.64
C TRP A 86 -3.82 -8.45 -10.55
N PHE A 87 -4.53 -8.17 -11.64
CA PHE A 87 -4.14 -7.11 -12.56
C PHE A 87 -4.13 -5.73 -11.88
N MET A 88 -5.18 -5.41 -11.12
CA MET A 88 -5.27 -4.17 -10.36
C MET A 88 -4.22 -4.09 -9.25
N LYS A 89 -3.89 -5.21 -8.58
CA LYS A 89 -2.81 -5.25 -7.59
C LYS A 89 -1.46 -4.85 -8.19
N CYS A 90 -1.15 -5.34 -9.40
CA CYS A 90 0.08 -4.93 -10.10
C CYS A 90 0.06 -3.47 -10.53
N LEU A 91 -1.08 -2.96 -11.01
CA LEU A 91 -1.21 -1.53 -11.36
C LEU A 91 -1.13 -0.62 -10.13
N LYS A 92 -1.62 -1.04 -8.96
CA LYS A 92 -1.41 -0.30 -7.71
C LYS A 92 0.08 -0.25 -7.32
N ASN A 93 0.82 -1.32 -7.61
CA ASN A 93 2.28 -1.40 -7.43
C ASN A 93 3.05 -1.03 -8.72
N TYR A 94 2.60 0.01 -9.43
CA TYR A 94 3.04 0.34 -10.79
C TYR A 94 4.57 0.41 -10.99
N ALA A 95 5.27 1.14 -10.13
CA ALA A 95 6.72 1.34 -10.20
C ALA A 95 7.43 0.82 -8.94
N ASN A 96 6.82 -0.13 -8.23
CA ASN A 96 7.43 -0.72 -7.06
C ASN A 96 8.27 -1.95 -7.46
N PHE A 97 9.59 -1.78 -7.44
CA PHE A 97 10.56 -2.83 -7.73
C PHE A 97 10.98 -3.62 -6.47
N ASN A 98 10.56 -3.17 -5.29
CA ASN A 98 10.92 -3.80 -4.03
C ASN A 98 9.90 -4.86 -3.62
N GLY A 99 10.40 -5.90 -2.94
CA GLY A 99 9.58 -7.01 -2.48
C GLY A 99 9.56 -8.19 -3.47
N ARG A 100 8.60 -9.09 -3.22
CA ARG A 100 8.45 -10.38 -3.91
C ARG A 100 7.08 -10.44 -4.58
N ALA A 101 7.01 -11.10 -5.74
CA ALA A 101 5.76 -11.31 -6.47
C ALA A 101 5.47 -12.80 -6.60
N ARG A 102 4.23 -13.17 -6.34
CA ARG A 102 3.77 -14.57 -6.45
C ARG A 102 3.79 -15.02 -7.91
N PRO A 103 3.95 -16.33 -8.19
CA PRO A 103 3.80 -16.86 -9.54
C PRO A 103 2.44 -16.50 -10.16
N LYS A 104 1.36 -16.63 -9.37
CA LYS A 104 -0.01 -16.27 -9.80
C LYS A 104 -0.12 -14.79 -10.17
N GLU A 105 0.44 -13.90 -9.34
CA GLU A 105 0.46 -12.44 -9.60
C GLU A 105 1.11 -12.13 -10.95
N PHE A 106 2.28 -12.72 -11.22
CA PHE A 106 3.01 -12.53 -12.46
C PHE A 106 2.21 -13.02 -13.69
N TRP A 107 1.74 -14.27 -13.67
CA TRP A 107 1.07 -14.87 -14.82
C TRP A 107 -0.30 -14.25 -15.12
N PHE A 108 -1.09 -13.89 -14.10
CA PHE A 108 -2.35 -13.20 -14.32
C PHE A 108 -2.15 -11.76 -14.82
N PHE A 109 -1.11 -11.08 -14.34
CA PHE A 109 -0.75 -9.77 -14.88
C PHE A 109 -0.29 -9.87 -16.34
N TYR A 110 0.55 -10.85 -16.68
CA TYR A 110 0.98 -11.10 -18.05
C TYR A 110 -0.22 -11.41 -18.97
N LEU A 111 -1.16 -12.23 -18.51
CA LEU A 111 -2.40 -12.50 -19.25
C LEU A 111 -3.24 -11.23 -19.44
N GLY A 112 -3.40 -10.42 -18.40
CA GLY A 112 -4.07 -9.12 -18.49
C GLY A 112 -3.39 -8.16 -19.47
N LEU A 113 -2.05 -8.13 -19.48
CA LEU A 113 -1.26 -7.35 -20.43
C LEU A 113 -1.51 -7.81 -21.87
N VAL A 114 -1.53 -9.12 -22.14
CA VAL A 114 -1.85 -9.66 -23.47
C VAL A 114 -3.27 -9.27 -23.89
N ILE A 115 -4.25 -9.38 -23.00
CA ILE A 115 -5.64 -8.96 -23.29
C ILE A 115 -5.72 -7.47 -23.60
N CYS A 116 -5.10 -6.60 -22.79
CA CYS A 116 -5.09 -5.15 -23.02
C CYS A 116 -4.46 -4.78 -24.38
N ASN A 117 -3.39 -5.47 -24.78
CA ASN A 117 -2.76 -5.27 -26.07
C ASN A 117 -3.65 -5.68 -27.23
N ILE A 118 -4.27 -6.87 -27.16
CA ILE A 118 -5.21 -7.34 -28.19
C ILE A 118 -6.39 -6.37 -28.32
N LEU A 119 -6.97 -5.93 -27.20
CA LEU A 119 -8.06 -4.94 -27.21
C LEU A 119 -7.64 -3.62 -27.84
N SER A 120 -6.42 -3.15 -27.56
CA SER A 120 -5.90 -1.91 -28.16
C SER A 120 -5.72 -2.04 -29.67
N MET A 121 -5.23 -3.19 -30.15
CA MET A 121 -5.12 -3.46 -31.59
C MET A 121 -6.49 -3.50 -32.29
N ILE A 122 -7.51 -4.06 -31.64
CA ILE A 122 -8.88 -4.06 -32.17
C ILE A 122 -9.43 -2.63 -32.27
N ILE A 123 -9.20 -1.81 -31.24
CA ILE A 123 -9.61 -0.40 -31.23
C ILE A 123 -8.92 0.37 -32.36
N ASP A 124 -7.60 0.18 -32.52
CA ASP A 124 -6.84 0.81 -33.60
C ASP A 124 -7.38 0.42 -34.99
N ALA A 125 -7.70 -0.86 -35.19
CA ALA A 125 -8.26 -1.37 -36.44
C ALA A 125 -9.66 -0.80 -36.74
N ILE A 126 -10.50 -0.60 -35.71
CA ILE A 126 -11.85 -0.04 -35.86
C ILE A 126 -11.80 1.47 -36.15
N LEU A 127 -10.92 2.20 -35.46
CA LEU A 127 -10.83 3.66 -35.56
C LEU A 127 -9.91 4.13 -36.70
N GLY A 128 -9.14 3.22 -37.32
CA GLY A 128 -8.16 3.56 -38.34
C GLY A 128 -6.98 4.36 -37.80
N THR A 129 -6.63 4.18 -36.52
CA THR A 129 -5.53 4.89 -35.85
C THR A 129 -4.19 4.16 -35.96
N GLU A 130 -4.12 3.12 -36.79
CA GLU A 130 -2.95 2.27 -37.05
C GLU A 130 -2.42 1.56 -35.80
N ILE A 131 -1.62 2.26 -34.99
CA ILE A 131 -0.96 1.70 -33.79
C ILE A 131 -1.00 2.63 -32.58
N VAL A 132 -1.75 3.74 -32.64
CA VAL A 132 -1.69 4.77 -31.58
C VAL A 132 -2.13 4.21 -30.24
N PHE A 133 -3.26 3.51 -30.17
CA PHE A 133 -3.74 2.94 -28.91
C PHE A 133 -2.83 1.81 -28.43
N TYR A 134 -2.40 0.93 -29.33
CA TYR A 134 -1.43 -0.12 -29.02
C TYR A 134 -0.12 0.43 -28.45
N ALA A 135 0.43 1.47 -29.05
CA ALA A 135 1.68 2.10 -28.61
C ALA A 135 1.53 2.72 -27.22
N ILE A 136 0.45 3.46 -26.96
CA ILE A 136 0.17 4.07 -25.66
C ILE A 136 0.00 3.00 -24.58
N THR A 137 -0.82 1.97 -24.85
CA THR A 137 -1.05 0.86 -23.92
C THR A 137 0.24 0.11 -23.60
N THR A 138 1.05 -0.18 -24.62
CA THR A 138 2.34 -0.85 -24.45
C THR A 138 3.27 -0.01 -23.58
N LEU A 139 3.40 1.29 -23.86
CA LEU A 139 4.29 2.18 -23.11
C LEU A 139 3.84 2.32 -21.64
N ALA A 140 2.53 2.43 -21.39
CA ALA A 140 1.96 2.50 -20.04
C ALA A 140 2.14 1.19 -19.27
N LEU A 141 2.04 0.02 -19.92
CA LEU A 141 2.17 -1.27 -19.23
C LEU A 141 3.61 -1.79 -19.13
N THR A 142 4.56 -1.16 -19.82
CA THR A 142 5.98 -1.58 -19.81
C THR A 142 6.60 -1.42 -18.42
N ILE A 143 6.35 -0.30 -17.73
CA ILE A 143 6.87 -0.05 -16.38
C ILE A 143 6.37 -1.08 -15.35
N PRO A 144 5.05 -1.32 -15.21
CA PRO A 144 4.55 -2.32 -14.28
C PRO A 144 4.98 -3.74 -14.65
N PHE A 145 5.16 -4.04 -15.95
CA PHE A 145 5.72 -5.31 -16.40
C PHE A 145 7.17 -5.50 -15.93
N LEU A 146 8.02 -4.48 -16.08
CA LEU A 146 9.39 -4.49 -15.55
C LEU A 146 9.40 -4.63 -14.02
N ALA A 147 8.52 -3.91 -13.33
CA ALA A 147 8.42 -3.94 -11.86
C ALA A 147 8.03 -5.33 -11.33
N VAL A 148 6.97 -5.94 -11.88
CA VAL A 148 6.55 -7.29 -11.46
C VAL A 148 7.57 -8.36 -11.88
N SER A 149 8.23 -8.19 -13.03
CA SER A 149 9.29 -9.09 -13.48
C SER A 149 10.48 -9.08 -12.51
N ALA A 150 10.92 -7.91 -12.06
CA ALA A 150 11.99 -7.77 -11.08
C ALA A 150 11.60 -8.38 -9.72
N ARG A 151 10.40 -8.06 -9.21
CA ARG A 151 9.86 -8.65 -7.97
C ARG A 151 9.74 -10.17 -8.06
N ARG A 152 9.46 -10.71 -9.24
CA ARG A 152 9.42 -12.15 -9.45
C ARG A 152 10.80 -12.80 -9.44
N LEU A 153 11.82 -12.13 -9.99
CA LEU A 153 13.20 -12.60 -9.86
C LEU A 153 13.68 -12.58 -8.40
N HIS A 154 13.32 -11.54 -7.66
CA HIS A 154 13.60 -11.43 -6.23
C HIS A 154 13.01 -12.60 -5.43
N ASP A 155 11.89 -13.15 -5.87
CA ASP A 155 11.25 -14.32 -5.24
C ASP A 155 12.09 -15.61 -5.35
N THR A 156 12.99 -15.68 -6.34
CA THR A 156 13.99 -16.76 -6.52
C THR A 156 15.39 -16.35 -6.05
N ASN A 157 15.47 -15.31 -5.21
CA ASN A 157 16.70 -14.73 -4.67
C ASN A 157 17.70 -14.26 -5.76
N ARG A 158 17.19 -13.84 -6.92
CA ARG A 158 17.98 -13.27 -8.02
C ARG A 158 17.73 -11.78 -8.14
N SER A 159 18.76 -10.99 -8.47
CA SER A 159 18.60 -9.56 -8.72
C SER A 159 17.74 -9.27 -9.97
N GLY A 160 16.90 -8.22 -9.93
CA GLY A 160 16.12 -7.78 -11.10
C GLY A 160 16.95 -7.48 -12.36
N TRP A 161 18.26 -7.20 -12.22
CA TRP A 161 19.20 -7.01 -13.34
C TRP A 161 19.31 -8.18 -14.32
N TRP A 162 19.02 -9.40 -13.87
CA TRP A 162 19.00 -10.57 -14.74
C TRP A 162 17.94 -10.46 -15.85
N TYR A 163 16.95 -9.58 -15.70
CA TYR A 163 16.00 -9.24 -16.75
C TYR A 163 16.69 -8.74 -18.03
N LEU A 164 17.85 -8.06 -17.93
CA LEU A 164 18.60 -7.57 -19.09
C LEU A 164 19.02 -8.67 -20.07
N MET A 165 19.11 -9.93 -19.62
CA MET A 165 19.37 -11.05 -20.52
C MET A 165 18.27 -11.24 -21.57
N SER A 166 17.04 -10.76 -21.34
CA SER A 166 15.98 -10.77 -22.35
C SER A 166 16.41 -10.09 -23.66
N LEU A 167 17.33 -9.12 -23.61
CA LEU A 167 17.83 -8.41 -24.79
C LEU A 167 18.65 -9.30 -25.73
N THR A 168 19.24 -10.39 -25.24
CA THR A 168 20.06 -11.30 -26.06
C THR A 168 19.23 -12.37 -26.77
N ILE A 169 17.90 -12.35 -26.62
CA ILE A 169 16.91 -13.32 -27.12
C ILE A 169 17.09 -14.72 -26.48
N ILE A 170 18.31 -15.27 -26.45
CA ILE A 170 18.66 -16.50 -25.75
C ILE A 170 18.34 -16.43 -24.25
N GLY A 171 18.48 -15.26 -23.63
CA GLY A 171 18.20 -15.06 -22.21
C GLY A 171 16.71 -15.10 -21.85
N ILE A 172 15.79 -15.13 -22.82
CA ILE A 172 14.35 -15.23 -22.56
C ILE A 172 13.99 -16.60 -21.97
N ILE A 173 14.61 -17.69 -22.48
CA ILE A 173 14.34 -19.05 -22.02
C ILE A 173 14.62 -19.22 -20.51
N PRO A 174 15.81 -18.89 -19.97
CA PRO A 174 16.05 -19.00 -18.54
C PRO A 174 15.16 -18.07 -17.70
N LEU A 175 14.79 -16.89 -18.21
CA LEU A 175 13.86 -15.99 -17.52
C LEU A 175 12.46 -16.61 -17.37
N ILE A 176 11.93 -17.23 -18.42
CA ILE A 176 10.63 -17.92 -18.35
C ILE A 176 10.69 -19.06 -17.32
N ILE A 177 11.79 -19.83 -17.30
CA ILE A 177 11.97 -20.90 -16.32
C ILE A 177 11.97 -20.35 -14.89
N TRP A 178 12.70 -19.25 -14.63
CA TRP A 178 12.73 -18.62 -13.31
C TRP A 178 11.39 -18.00 -12.93
N TRP A 179 10.65 -17.40 -13.87
CA TRP A 179 9.30 -16.90 -13.62
C TRP A 179 8.27 -18.00 -13.37
N ALA A 180 8.50 -19.22 -13.86
CA ALA A 180 7.65 -20.39 -13.60
C ALA A 180 8.00 -21.12 -12.29
N GLN A 181 9.24 -20.99 -11.78
CA GLN A 181 9.72 -21.71 -10.62
C GLN A 181 9.08 -21.23 -9.31
N SER A 182 8.65 -22.14 -8.41
CA SER A 182 8.14 -21.76 -7.10
C SER A 182 9.13 -20.85 -6.34
N GLY A 183 8.60 -19.83 -5.66
CA GLY A 183 9.41 -18.92 -4.84
C GLY A 183 10.08 -19.61 -3.66
N ASP A 184 11.11 -18.97 -3.11
CA ASP A 184 11.80 -19.49 -1.93
C ASP A 184 10.87 -19.53 -0.72
N SER A 185 10.77 -20.68 -0.05
CA SER A 185 9.97 -20.84 1.17
C SER A 185 10.57 -20.15 2.40
N HIS A 186 11.83 -19.73 2.31
CA HIS A 186 12.55 -19.06 3.38
C HIS A 186 12.49 -17.54 3.21
N ASN A 187 12.72 -16.82 4.32
CA ASN A 187 12.93 -15.39 4.26
C ASN A 187 14.20 -15.09 3.45
N ASN A 188 14.11 -14.18 2.49
CA ASN A 188 15.24 -13.79 1.66
C ASN A 188 15.52 -12.28 1.80
N GLN A 189 16.60 -11.80 1.20
CA GLN A 189 17.01 -10.38 1.28
C GLN A 189 15.95 -9.39 0.73
N TYR A 190 14.94 -9.89 0.03
CA TYR A 190 13.85 -9.10 -0.57
C TYR A 190 12.53 -9.20 0.21
N GLY A 191 12.49 -9.95 1.33
CA GLY A 191 11.37 -10.00 2.25
C GLY A 191 10.82 -11.39 2.54
N GLU A 192 9.77 -11.42 3.35
CA GLU A 192 9.11 -12.65 3.81
C GLU A 192 8.49 -13.44 2.65
N PRO A 193 8.43 -14.79 2.78
CA PRO A 193 7.83 -15.64 1.76
C PRO A 193 6.37 -15.26 1.50
N THR A 194 6.01 -15.25 0.22
CA THR A 194 4.63 -15.03 -0.19
C THR A 194 3.81 -16.29 0.08
N LEU A 195 2.98 -16.29 1.13
CA LEU A 195 2.13 -17.41 1.59
C LEU A 195 1.09 -17.89 0.57
#